data_AF-A0A7V7WI01-F1
#
_entry.id   AF-A0A7V7WI01-F1
#
_cell.length_a   1.000
_cell.length_b   1.000
_cell.length_c   1.000
_cell.angle_alpha   90.00
_cell.angle_beta   90.00
_cell.angle_gamma   90.00
#
_symmetry.space_group_name_H-M   'P 1'
#
loop_
_entity.id
_entity.type
_entity.pdbx_description
1 polymer ?
#
loop_
_entity_poly.entity_id
_entity_poly.type
_entity_poly.pdbx_seq_one_letter_code
_entity_poly.pdbx_strand_id
1 'polypeptide(L)'
;MTRTPMARPSRSSCSPAPARWLRFLQTLWPDDPETIAALQEWFGLLLTDETRYQKALALIGPRRSGKGTILRVLQRVAGDANIVAPTFSTLGLPFGLQPLIGKRVAVLSDARLSARADVAAVAENLLRITGEDCVSIPRKFLSDWHGRLPTRFVLASNELPAFCDASAALSSRFVILRLETSFLGREDHALSDALLVEAPAIFSWALGGLGRLQRRGKLLQPASGRELCQELEASASPIGEFVRDRCAVAPGAAIECGTLFDAWRAWCQSQGRDHPGTASSFARQLHASVPGLRTTQPRVNGARQRFFEGIRLDAGTRWNA
;
A
#
# COMPACT_ATOMS: atom_id res chain seq x y z
N MET A 1 -25.00 -60.33 6.20
CA MET A 1 -24.53 -58.95 6.45
C MET A 1 -23.07 -58.87 6.03
N THR A 2 -22.81 -58.53 4.77
CA THR A 2 -21.47 -58.48 4.19
C THR A 2 -21.06 -57.01 4.10
N ARG A 3 -20.10 -56.57 4.92
CA ARG A 3 -19.56 -55.21 4.91
C ARG A 3 -18.65 -55.04 3.70
N THR A 4 -19.08 -54.26 2.72
CA THR A 4 -18.24 -53.75 1.63
C THR A 4 -17.15 -52.83 2.23
N PRO A 5 -15.86 -53.04 1.92
CA PRO A 5 -14.82 -52.14 2.39
C PRO A 5 -14.89 -50.83 1.59
N MET A 6 -14.98 -49.69 2.30
CA MET A 6 -14.81 -48.35 1.75
C MET A 6 -13.45 -48.26 1.05
N ALA A 7 -13.46 -47.91 -0.23
CA ALA A 7 -12.26 -47.58 -0.98
C ALA A 7 -11.52 -46.43 -0.29
N ARG A 8 -10.23 -46.63 0.00
CA ARG A 8 -9.33 -45.55 0.43
C ARG A 8 -9.25 -44.51 -0.69
N PRO A 9 -9.32 -43.20 -0.40
CA PRO A 9 -9.09 -42.20 -1.42
C PRO A 9 -7.68 -42.37 -1.98
N SER A 10 -7.60 -42.49 -3.30
CA SER A 10 -6.34 -42.61 -4.03
C SER A 10 -5.45 -41.40 -3.74
N ARG A 11 -4.15 -41.68 -3.55
CA ARG A 11 -3.13 -40.67 -3.33
C ARG A 11 -3.03 -39.76 -4.56
N SER A 12 -3.36 -38.48 -4.36
CA SER A 12 -2.73 -37.30 -4.96
C SER A 12 -2.33 -37.40 -6.44
N SER A 13 -3.22 -36.97 -7.33
CA SER A 13 -2.81 -36.36 -8.59
C SER A 13 -2.05 -35.07 -8.26
N CYS A 14 -0.73 -35.15 -8.20
CA CYS A 14 0.11 -33.96 -8.12
C CYS A 14 -0.05 -33.23 -9.45
N SER A 15 -0.90 -32.19 -9.49
CA SER A 15 -0.97 -31.29 -10.64
C SER A 15 0.45 -30.84 -10.98
N PRO A 16 0.87 -30.88 -12.25
CA PRO A 16 2.21 -30.47 -12.64
C PRO A 16 2.47 -29.04 -12.13
N ALA A 17 3.69 -28.76 -11.68
CA ALA A 17 4.05 -27.44 -11.19
C ALA A 17 3.73 -26.36 -12.25
N PRO A 18 3.25 -25.16 -11.86
CA PRO A 18 2.85 -24.13 -12.81
C PRO A 18 4.10 -23.47 -13.42
N ALA A 19 4.71 -24.13 -14.40
CA ALA A 19 6.04 -23.81 -14.88
C ALA A 19 6.09 -22.46 -15.61
N ARG A 20 5.04 -22.09 -16.35
CA ARG A 20 4.97 -20.77 -17.01
C ARG A 20 4.80 -19.67 -15.98
N TRP A 21 3.96 -19.89 -14.96
CA TRP A 21 3.81 -18.96 -13.83
C TRP A 21 5.13 -18.71 -13.10
N LEU A 22 5.84 -19.77 -12.73
CA LEU A 22 7.12 -19.63 -12.03
C LEU A 22 8.17 -18.90 -12.88
N ARG A 23 8.26 -19.22 -14.18
CA ARG A 23 9.13 -18.47 -15.09
C ARG A 23 8.73 -17.01 -15.19
N PHE A 24 7.44 -16.71 -15.31
CA PHE A 24 6.95 -15.33 -15.32
C PHE A 24 7.37 -14.58 -14.04
N LEU A 25 7.17 -15.18 -12.86
CA LEU A 25 7.61 -14.56 -11.60
C LEU A 25 9.13 -14.33 -11.55
N GLN A 26 9.93 -15.27 -12.06
CA GLN A 26 11.38 -15.09 -12.19
C GLN A 26 11.77 -13.96 -13.13
N THR A 27 10.98 -13.66 -14.18
CA THR A 27 11.23 -12.47 -15.02
C THR A 27 10.92 -11.16 -14.31
N LEU A 28 10.05 -11.18 -13.29
CA LEU A 28 9.73 -10.00 -12.48
C LEU A 28 10.78 -9.79 -11.38
N TRP A 29 11.24 -10.88 -10.78
CA TRP A 29 12.12 -10.90 -9.59
C TRP A 29 13.22 -11.96 -9.74
N PRO A 30 14.21 -11.75 -10.62
CA PRO A 30 15.25 -12.75 -10.90
C PRO A 30 16.10 -13.06 -9.66
N ASP A 31 16.44 -12.03 -8.88
CA ASP A 31 17.30 -12.12 -7.70
C ASP A 31 16.55 -11.88 -6.38
N ASP A 32 15.21 -11.90 -6.41
CA ASP A 32 14.37 -11.67 -5.24
C ASP A 32 13.33 -12.80 -5.03
N PRO A 33 13.80 -13.99 -4.59
CA PRO A 33 12.92 -15.10 -4.27
C PRO A 33 12.03 -14.81 -3.05
N GLU A 34 12.40 -13.85 -2.21
CA GLU A 34 11.62 -13.45 -1.04
C GLU A 34 10.28 -12.82 -1.46
N THR A 35 10.31 -11.96 -2.48
CA THR A 35 9.09 -11.37 -3.06
C THR A 35 8.19 -12.43 -3.71
N ILE A 36 8.76 -13.40 -4.41
CA ILE A 36 8.00 -14.53 -4.96
C ILE A 36 7.33 -15.33 -3.83
N ALA A 37 8.06 -15.59 -2.73
CA ALA A 37 7.53 -16.30 -1.58
C ALA A 37 6.42 -15.52 -0.85
N ALA A 38 6.56 -14.20 -0.71
CA ALA A 38 5.53 -13.33 -0.13
C ALA A 38 4.27 -13.30 -1.01
N LEU A 39 4.43 -13.24 -2.33
CA LEU A 39 3.30 -13.33 -3.26
C LEU A 39 2.59 -14.68 -3.14
N GLN A 40 3.35 -15.78 -3.03
CA GLN A 40 2.78 -17.13 -2.85
C GLN A 40 1.94 -17.25 -1.58
N GLU A 41 2.44 -16.69 -0.47
CA GLU A 41 1.71 -16.66 0.79
C GLU A 41 0.44 -15.82 0.69
N TRP A 42 0.51 -14.68 -0.01
CA TRP A 42 -0.66 -13.86 -0.24
C TRP A 42 -1.73 -14.58 -1.06
N PHE A 43 -1.33 -15.21 -2.18
CA PHE A 43 -2.24 -16.05 -2.97
C PHE A 43 -2.90 -17.12 -2.12
N GLY A 44 -2.14 -17.81 -1.28
CA GLY A 44 -2.65 -18.83 -0.36
C GLY A 44 -3.63 -18.26 0.66
N LEU A 45 -3.32 -17.09 1.24
CA LEU A 45 -4.19 -16.40 2.17
C LEU A 45 -5.54 -16.10 1.52
N LEU A 46 -5.57 -15.54 0.30
CA LEU A 46 -6.81 -15.16 -0.40
C LEU A 46 -7.83 -16.29 -0.61
N LEU A 47 -7.40 -17.55 -0.49
CA LEU A 47 -8.25 -18.74 -0.59
C LEU A 47 -9.03 -19.05 0.70
N THR A 48 -8.70 -18.42 1.81
CA THR A 48 -9.33 -18.61 3.13
C THR A 48 -10.16 -17.40 3.54
N ASP A 49 -10.86 -17.48 4.66
CA ASP A 49 -11.48 -16.33 5.33
C ASP A 49 -10.62 -15.81 6.51
N GLU A 50 -9.33 -16.22 6.59
CA GLU A 50 -8.43 -15.74 7.64
C GLU A 50 -8.05 -14.27 7.42
N THR A 51 -8.35 -13.44 8.41
CA THR A 51 -8.01 -12.00 8.43
C THR A 51 -7.04 -11.61 9.54
N ARG A 52 -6.70 -12.53 10.47
CA ARG A 52 -5.93 -12.26 11.72
C ARG A 52 -4.58 -11.60 11.54
N TYR A 53 -4.02 -11.64 10.32
CA TYR A 53 -2.75 -11.00 10.00
C TYR A 53 -2.88 -9.49 9.87
N GLN A 54 -4.11 -8.98 9.66
CA GLN A 54 -4.44 -7.56 9.56
C GLN A 54 -3.57 -6.81 8.53
N LYS A 55 -3.46 -7.40 7.33
CA LYS A 55 -2.64 -6.90 6.22
C LYS A 55 -3.45 -6.73 4.94
N ALA A 56 -2.94 -5.88 4.06
CA ALA A 56 -3.29 -5.69 2.66
C ALA A 56 -2.03 -5.89 1.79
N LEU A 57 -2.18 -6.22 0.51
CA LEU A 57 -1.06 -6.32 -0.44
C LEU A 57 -1.00 -5.06 -1.31
N ALA A 58 0.20 -4.55 -1.54
CA ALA A 58 0.46 -3.49 -2.51
C ALA A 58 1.50 -3.94 -3.53
N LEU A 59 1.11 -3.91 -4.81
CA LEU A 59 1.98 -4.11 -5.97
C LEU A 59 2.34 -2.73 -6.53
N ILE A 60 3.59 -2.30 -6.35
CA ILE A 60 4.06 -0.96 -6.72
C ILE A 60 5.15 -1.08 -7.77
N GLY A 61 5.04 -0.34 -8.87
CA GLY A 61 6.07 -0.34 -9.92
C GLY A 61 5.58 0.30 -11.22
N PRO A 62 6.40 0.47 -12.26
CA PRO A 62 6.04 1.26 -13.44
C PRO A 62 4.89 0.64 -14.26
N ARG A 63 4.39 1.39 -15.26
CA ARG A 63 3.43 0.84 -16.22
C ARG A 63 4.03 -0.38 -16.93
N ARG A 64 3.15 -1.32 -17.32
CA ARG A 64 3.53 -2.58 -17.97
C ARG A 64 4.53 -3.42 -17.18
N SER A 65 4.53 -3.37 -15.85
CA SER A 65 5.43 -4.17 -15.00
C SER A 65 4.94 -5.58 -14.64
N GLY A 66 3.83 -6.05 -15.23
CA GLY A 66 3.26 -7.37 -14.90
C GLY A 66 2.20 -7.37 -13.78
N LYS A 67 1.97 -6.24 -13.09
CA LYS A 67 0.89 -6.10 -12.06
C LYS A 67 -0.47 -6.60 -12.56
N GLY A 68 -0.90 -6.15 -13.74
CA GLY A 68 -2.18 -6.55 -14.32
C GLY A 68 -2.27 -8.05 -14.60
N THR A 69 -1.18 -8.68 -15.02
CA THR A 69 -1.10 -10.13 -15.24
C THR A 69 -1.24 -10.88 -13.90
N ILE A 70 -0.52 -10.44 -12.85
CA ILE A 70 -0.66 -11.01 -11.50
C ILE A 70 -2.11 -10.90 -11.02
N LEU A 71 -2.74 -9.73 -11.17
CA LEU A 71 -4.12 -9.52 -10.74
C LEU A 71 -5.10 -10.43 -11.47
N ARG A 72 -4.96 -10.64 -12.79
CA ARG A 72 -5.84 -11.55 -13.55
C ARG A 72 -5.69 -13.00 -13.09
N VAL A 73 -4.46 -13.46 -12.88
CA VAL A 73 -4.19 -14.81 -12.39
C VAL A 73 -4.75 -14.99 -10.97
N LEU A 74 -4.49 -14.01 -10.09
CA LEU A 74 -5.05 -13.97 -8.74
C LEU A 74 -6.58 -14.05 -8.78
N GLN A 75 -7.20 -13.29 -9.68
CA GLN A 75 -8.65 -13.28 -9.82
C GLN A 75 -9.19 -14.66 -10.19
N ARG A 76 -8.58 -15.29 -11.19
CA ARG A 76 -8.96 -16.62 -11.66
C ARG A 76 -8.78 -17.70 -10.60
N VAL A 77 -7.73 -17.60 -9.77
CA VAL A 77 -7.39 -18.55 -8.71
C VAL A 77 -8.32 -18.38 -7.49
N ALA A 78 -8.62 -17.14 -7.09
CA ALA A 78 -9.57 -16.87 -6.00
C ALA A 78 -11.03 -17.10 -6.42
N GLY A 79 -11.33 -17.02 -7.72
CA GLY A 79 -12.65 -17.23 -8.31
C GLY A 79 -13.48 -15.95 -8.34
N ASP A 80 -14.11 -15.67 -9.49
CA ASP A 80 -14.76 -14.38 -9.78
C ASP A 80 -15.85 -14.00 -8.76
N ALA A 81 -16.57 -14.98 -8.21
CA ALA A 81 -17.59 -14.76 -7.19
C ALA A 81 -17.05 -14.14 -5.89
N ASN A 82 -15.76 -14.34 -5.59
CA ASN A 82 -15.13 -13.88 -4.35
C ASN A 82 -14.51 -12.47 -4.46
N ILE A 83 -14.63 -11.84 -5.63
CA ILE A 83 -13.87 -10.64 -5.98
C ILE A 83 -14.79 -9.47 -6.22
N VAL A 84 -14.27 -8.29 -5.88
CA VAL A 84 -14.81 -7.00 -6.27
C VAL A 84 -13.66 -6.06 -6.61
N ALA A 85 -13.87 -5.13 -7.53
CA ALA A 85 -12.87 -4.15 -7.95
C ALA A 85 -13.38 -2.72 -7.72
N PRO A 86 -13.45 -2.26 -6.46
CA PRO A 86 -13.83 -0.87 -6.17
C PRO A 86 -12.71 0.08 -6.62
N THR A 87 -13.07 1.35 -6.78
CA THR A 87 -12.10 2.45 -6.88
C THR A 87 -11.84 3.04 -5.49
N PHE A 88 -10.73 3.77 -5.33
CA PHE A 88 -10.48 4.54 -4.12
C PHE A 88 -11.63 5.52 -3.84
N SER A 89 -12.04 6.31 -4.83
CA SER A 89 -13.11 7.28 -4.68
C SER A 89 -14.41 6.63 -4.20
N THR A 90 -14.77 5.44 -4.74
CA THR A 90 -15.98 4.74 -4.30
C THR A 90 -15.91 4.26 -2.86
N LEU A 91 -14.74 3.89 -2.34
CA LEU A 91 -14.60 3.44 -0.95
C LEU A 91 -14.87 4.57 0.07
N GLY A 92 -14.75 5.84 -0.33
CA GLY A 92 -15.05 6.99 0.52
C GLY A 92 -16.52 7.43 0.49
N LEU A 93 -17.36 6.79 -0.33
CA LEU A 93 -18.78 7.16 -0.46
C LEU A 93 -19.68 6.41 0.54
N PRO A 94 -20.86 6.95 0.90
CA PRO A 94 -21.77 6.33 1.87
C PRO A 94 -22.14 4.87 1.59
N PHE A 95 -22.34 4.49 0.32
CA PHE A 95 -22.65 3.11 -0.09
C PHE A 95 -21.44 2.36 -0.67
N GLY A 96 -20.24 2.93 -0.52
CA GLY A 96 -19.00 2.47 -1.12
C GLY A 96 -18.56 1.07 -0.72
N LEU A 97 -18.91 0.67 0.50
CA LEU A 97 -18.55 -0.61 1.09
C LEU A 97 -19.56 -1.71 0.81
N GLN A 98 -20.78 -1.38 0.35
CA GLN A 98 -21.83 -2.36 0.06
C GLN A 98 -21.36 -3.50 -0.87
N PRO A 99 -20.58 -3.25 -1.94
CA PRO A 99 -20.07 -4.31 -2.81
C PRO A 99 -19.07 -5.27 -2.16
N LEU A 100 -18.51 -4.93 -0.99
CA LEU A 100 -17.55 -5.77 -0.27
C LEU A 100 -18.25 -6.90 0.51
N ILE A 101 -19.55 -6.80 0.75
CA ILE A 101 -20.30 -7.78 1.53
C ILE A 101 -20.26 -9.15 0.81
N GLY A 102 -19.76 -10.17 1.51
CA GLY A 102 -19.61 -11.52 0.98
C GLY A 102 -18.45 -11.70 0.00
N LYS A 103 -17.54 -10.72 -0.12
CA LYS A 103 -16.34 -10.81 -0.96
C LYS A 103 -15.11 -11.06 -0.09
N ARG A 104 -14.15 -11.82 -0.63
CA ARG A 104 -12.87 -12.13 0.04
C ARG A 104 -11.74 -11.24 -0.42
N VAL A 105 -11.84 -10.69 -1.64
CA VAL A 105 -10.78 -9.90 -2.26
C VAL A 105 -11.36 -8.63 -2.85
N ALA A 106 -10.78 -7.49 -2.47
CA ALA A 106 -11.05 -6.20 -3.08
C ALA A 106 -9.80 -5.73 -3.85
N VAL A 107 -9.90 -5.67 -5.17
CA VAL A 107 -8.79 -5.26 -6.05
C VAL A 107 -8.91 -3.77 -6.38
N LEU A 108 -7.96 -2.98 -5.88
CA LEU A 108 -7.86 -1.54 -6.13
C LEU A 108 -6.86 -1.31 -7.26
N SER A 109 -7.38 -1.10 -8.46
CA SER A 109 -6.59 -0.85 -9.67
C SER A 109 -6.57 0.65 -9.96
N ASP A 110 -5.38 1.22 -10.22
CA ASP A 110 -5.19 2.66 -10.46
C ASP A 110 -5.43 3.52 -9.21
N ALA A 111 -4.44 3.53 -8.31
CA ALA A 111 -4.44 4.31 -7.07
C ALA A 111 -4.22 5.81 -7.28
N ARG A 112 -4.64 6.36 -8.43
CA ARG A 112 -4.72 7.80 -8.59
C ARG A 112 -5.91 8.29 -7.78
N LEU A 113 -5.64 8.63 -6.53
CA LEU A 113 -6.54 9.41 -5.69
C LEU A 113 -6.79 10.73 -6.44
N SER A 114 -7.93 10.81 -7.13
CA SER A 114 -8.35 12.06 -7.75
C SER A 114 -8.50 13.11 -6.66
N ALA A 115 -8.19 14.38 -6.95
CA ALA A 115 -8.36 15.51 -6.00
C ALA A 115 -9.80 15.66 -5.43
N ARG A 116 -10.77 14.91 -5.96
CA ARG A 116 -12.18 14.87 -5.52
C ARG A 116 -12.51 13.71 -4.57
N ALA A 117 -11.59 12.78 -4.34
CA ALA A 117 -11.82 11.67 -3.44
C ALA A 117 -11.55 12.12 -2.00
N ASP A 118 -12.43 11.76 -1.07
CA ASP A 118 -12.19 11.95 0.36
C ASP A 118 -11.12 10.94 0.82
N VAL A 119 -9.85 11.35 0.73
CA VAL A 119 -8.69 10.52 1.07
C VAL A 119 -8.75 10.04 2.52
N ALA A 120 -9.26 10.89 3.42
CA ALA A 120 -9.39 10.57 4.84
C ALA A 120 -10.42 9.46 5.06
N ALA A 121 -11.61 9.57 4.47
CA ALA A 121 -12.64 8.53 4.56
C ALA A 121 -12.17 7.19 3.96
N VAL A 122 -11.45 7.23 2.84
CA VAL A 122 -10.90 6.00 2.24
C VAL A 122 -9.85 5.36 3.15
N ALA A 123 -8.94 6.17 3.70
CA ALA A 123 -7.93 5.67 4.62
C ALA A 123 -8.54 5.08 5.90
N GLU A 124 -9.55 5.74 6.46
CA GLU A 124 -10.31 5.22 7.61
C GLU A 124 -10.93 3.85 7.29
N ASN A 125 -11.62 3.72 6.14
CA ASN A 125 -12.23 2.47 5.73
C ASN A 125 -11.20 1.36 5.50
N LEU A 126 -10.04 1.67 4.90
CA LEU A 126 -8.94 0.72 4.77
C LEU A 126 -8.42 0.26 6.14
N LEU A 127 -8.21 1.20 7.08
CA LEU A 127 -7.74 0.89 8.43
C LEU A 127 -8.73 0.01 9.19
N ARG A 128 -10.03 0.37 9.19
CA ARG A 128 -11.08 -0.38 9.89
C ARG A 128 -11.23 -1.80 9.36
N ILE A 129 -11.28 -1.96 8.04
CA ILE A 129 -11.48 -3.27 7.41
C ILE A 129 -10.22 -4.13 7.56
N THR A 130 -9.02 -3.58 7.33
CA THR A 130 -7.77 -4.34 7.54
C THR A 130 -7.51 -4.63 9.03
N GLY A 131 -8.06 -3.83 9.94
CA GLY A 131 -8.00 -4.01 11.39
C GLY A 131 -8.98 -5.04 11.96
N GLU A 132 -9.83 -5.65 11.13
CA GLU A 132 -10.92 -6.56 11.55
C GLU A 132 -12.00 -5.90 12.42
N ASP A 133 -12.20 -4.60 12.27
CA ASP A 133 -13.23 -3.88 13.02
C ASP A 133 -14.63 -4.32 12.54
N CYS A 134 -15.59 -4.28 13.46
CA CYS A 134 -16.99 -4.38 13.09
C CYS A 134 -17.39 -3.07 12.39
N VAL A 135 -17.94 -3.17 11.18
CA VAL A 135 -18.36 -2.02 10.38
C VAL A 135 -19.88 -2.04 10.18
N SER A 136 -20.47 -0.85 10.24
CA SER A 136 -21.84 -0.61 9.78
C SER A 136 -21.78 -0.14 8.34
N ILE A 137 -22.38 -0.90 7.43
CA ILE A 137 -22.36 -0.63 5.99
C ILE A 137 -23.77 -0.23 5.56
N PRO A 138 -23.99 1.05 5.17
CA PRO A 138 -25.25 1.48 4.61
C PRO A 138 -25.55 0.70 3.33
N ARG A 139 -26.81 0.31 3.15
CA ARG A 139 -27.26 -0.38 1.94
C ARG A 139 -28.43 0.38 1.33
N LYS A 140 -28.34 0.66 0.02
CA LYS A 140 -29.37 1.46 -0.66
C LYS A 140 -30.74 0.76 -0.56
N PHE A 141 -31.73 1.46 0.02
CA PHE A 141 -33.09 0.96 0.25
C PHE A 141 -33.21 -0.28 1.14
N LEU A 142 -32.19 -0.59 1.94
CA LEU A 142 -32.16 -1.73 2.85
C LEU A 142 -31.67 -1.28 4.22
N SER A 143 -31.87 -2.11 5.25
CA SER A 143 -31.25 -1.89 6.55
C SER A 143 -29.72 -1.95 6.46
N ASP A 144 -29.04 -1.28 7.37
CA ASP A 144 -27.58 -1.39 7.46
C ASP A 144 -27.14 -2.83 7.70
N TRP A 145 -26.00 -3.19 7.13
CA TRP A 145 -25.32 -4.44 7.44
C TRP A 145 -24.29 -4.18 8.53
N HIS A 146 -24.25 -5.05 9.55
CA HIS A 146 -23.28 -4.94 10.64
C HIS A 146 -22.46 -6.23 10.70
N GLY A 147 -21.14 -6.10 10.75
CA GLY A 147 -20.26 -7.24 10.92
C GLY A 147 -18.82 -6.97 10.55
N ARG A 148 -18.01 -8.02 10.57
CA ARG A 148 -16.61 -8.00 10.11
C ARG A 148 -16.55 -8.51 8.68
N LEU A 149 -15.85 -7.78 7.81
CA LEU A 149 -15.62 -8.20 6.43
C LEU A 149 -14.40 -9.13 6.37
N PRO A 150 -14.49 -10.32 5.72
CA PRO A 150 -13.32 -11.17 5.44
C PRO A 150 -12.45 -10.62 4.29
N THR A 151 -12.80 -9.45 3.77
CA THR A 151 -12.21 -8.83 2.58
C THR A 151 -10.76 -8.42 2.82
N ARG A 152 -9.86 -8.86 1.95
CA ARG A 152 -8.47 -8.37 1.89
C ARG A 152 -8.27 -7.51 0.67
N PHE A 153 -7.59 -6.38 0.87
CA PHE A 153 -7.28 -5.45 -0.21
C PHE A 153 -6.02 -5.88 -0.97
N VAL A 154 -6.10 -5.80 -2.29
CA VAL A 154 -4.96 -5.92 -3.20
C VAL A 154 -4.89 -4.63 -4.01
N LEU A 155 -3.90 -3.82 -3.70
CA LEU A 155 -3.61 -2.58 -4.37
C LEU A 155 -2.62 -2.81 -5.51
N ALA A 156 -2.89 -2.26 -6.69
CA ALA A 156 -1.91 -2.15 -7.76
C ALA A 156 -1.80 -0.70 -8.22
N SER A 157 -0.59 -0.13 -8.08
CA SER A 157 -0.32 1.25 -8.41
C SER A 157 1.02 1.42 -9.12
N ASN A 158 1.18 2.55 -9.80
CA ASN A 158 2.47 2.93 -10.37
C ASN A 158 3.41 3.53 -9.34
N GLU A 159 2.84 4.27 -8.40
CA GLU A 159 3.52 5.00 -7.33
C GLU A 159 2.83 4.69 -6.00
N LEU A 160 3.50 4.94 -4.88
CA LEU A 160 2.88 4.79 -3.57
C LEU A 160 1.69 5.74 -3.44
N PRO A 161 0.51 5.26 -2.99
CA PRO A 161 -0.60 6.14 -2.70
C PRO A 161 -0.27 7.03 -1.49
N ALA A 162 -0.60 8.32 -1.59
CA ALA A 162 -0.52 9.23 -0.47
C ALA A 162 -1.85 9.25 0.29
N PHE A 163 -1.85 8.82 1.55
CA PHE A 163 -3.03 8.82 2.43
C PHE A 163 -2.97 9.93 3.49
N CYS A 164 -2.14 10.96 3.27
CA CYS A 164 -1.89 12.07 4.20
C CYS A 164 -1.64 11.53 5.63
N ASP A 165 -2.34 12.07 6.64
CA ASP A 165 -2.15 11.74 8.07
C ASP A 165 -2.31 10.25 8.41
N ALA A 166 -2.99 9.46 7.58
CA ALA A 166 -3.19 8.03 7.81
C ALA A 166 -2.07 7.15 7.25
N SER A 167 -1.10 7.71 6.50
CA SER A 167 -0.10 6.90 5.79
C SER A 167 0.82 6.12 6.74
N ALA A 168 1.10 6.63 7.94
CA ALA A 168 1.87 5.91 8.96
C ALA A 168 1.11 4.73 9.57
N ALA A 169 -0.19 4.88 9.81
CA ALA A 169 -1.02 3.76 10.26
C ALA A 169 -1.15 2.70 9.15
N LEU A 170 -1.35 3.14 7.90
CA LEU A 170 -1.51 2.26 6.75
C LEU A 170 -0.21 1.56 6.32
N SER A 171 0.97 2.16 6.52
CA SER A 171 2.25 1.52 6.19
C SER A 171 2.41 0.19 6.94
N SER A 172 2.00 0.15 8.20
CA SER A 172 1.98 -1.06 9.02
C SER A 172 0.96 -2.11 8.54
N ARG A 173 -0.02 -1.73 7.72
CA ARG A 173 -1.06 -2.63 7.17
C ARG A 173 -0.67 -3.20 5.82
N PHE A 174 0.30 -2.63 5.11
CA PHE A 174 0.69 -3.18 3.81
C PHE A 174 1.80 -4.25 3.92
N VAL A 175 1.71 -5.24 3.03
CA VAL A 175 2.83 -5.98 2.49
C VAL A 175 3.10 -5.40 1.11
N ILE A 176 4.27 -4.80 0.90
CA ILE A 176 4.60 -4.11 -0.35
C ILE A 176 5.55 -4.97 -1.18
N LEU A 177 5.18 -5.25 -2.42
CA LEU A 177 6.03 -5.90 -3.42
C LEU A 177 6.40 -4.87 -4.49
N ARG A 178 7.69 -4.57 -4.60
CA ARG A 178 8.26 -3.64 -5.58
C ARG A 178 8.44 -4.38 -6.92
N LEU A 179 7.96 -3.80 -8.01
CA LEU A 179 8.21 -4.24 -9.38
C LEU A 179 9.06 -3.18 -10.08
N GLU A 180 10.21 -3.56 -10.60
CA GLU A 180 11.14 -2.61 -11.26
C GLU A 180 11.14 -2.80 -12.78
N THR A 181 10.98 -4.04 -13.23
CA THR A 181 10.96 -4.39 -14.65
C THR A 181 9.71 -3.84 -15.34
N SER A 182 9.89 -3.09 -16.43
CA SER A 182 8.82 -2.74 -17.37
C SER A 182 8.92 -3.57 -18.66
N PHE A 183 7.77 -4.01 -19.16
CA PHE A 183 7.63 -4.73 -20.44
C PHE A 183 7.04 -3.86 -21.54
N LEU A 184 7.05 -2.53 -21.38
CA LEU A 184 6.58 -1.61 -22.41
C LEU A 184 7.38 -1.81 -23.72
N GLY A 185 6.68 -2.02 -24.84
CA GLY A 185 7.27 -2.28 -26.15
C GLY A 185 7.71 -3.74 -26.36
N ARG A 186 7.59 -4.59 -25.35
CA ARG A 186 7.89 -6.04 -25.40
C ARG A 186 6.77 -6.86 -24.76
N GLU A 187 5.54 -6.37 -24.84
CA GLU A 187 4.39 -7.04 -24.25
C GLU A 187 4.08 -8.37 -24.95
N ASP A 188 4.01 -9.45 -24.18
CA ASP A 188 3.37 -10.68 -24.61
C ASP A 188 1.88 -10.61 -24.26
N HIS A 189 1.05 -10.37 -25.28
CA HIS A 189 -0.40 -10.26 -25.13
C HIS A 189 -1.08 -11.62 -24.87
N ALA A 190 -0.48 -12.74 -25.27
CA ALA A 190 -1.01 -14.09 -25.05
C ALA A 190 -0.61 -14.67 -23.69
N LEU A 191 0.35 -14.04 -23.00
CA LEU A 191 0.86 -14.50 -21.71
C LEU A 191 -0.25 -14.70 -20.66
N SER A 192 -1.21 -13.77 -20.58
CA SER A 192 -2.30 -13.89 -19.58
C SER A 192 -3.09 -15.17 -19.81
N ASP A 193 -3.56 -15.42 -21.03
CA ASP A 193 -4.36 -16.61 -21.35
C ASP A 193 -3.56 -17.90 -21.12
N ALA A 194 -2.28 -17.88 -21.50
CA ALA A 194 -1.36 -18.98 -21.27
C ALA A 194 -1.16 -19.31 -19.77
N LEU A 195 -1.15 -18.30 -18.90
CA LEU A 195 -1.04 -18.47 -17.45
C LEU A 195 -2.35 -18.91 -16.81
N LEU A 196 -3.49 -18.47 -17.33
CA LEU A 196 -4.81 -18.87 -16.81
C LEU A 196 -5.09 -20.37 -17.00
N VAL A 197 -4.49 -21.02 -18.01
CA VAL A 197 -4.52 -22.48 -18.18
C VAL A 197 -3.86 -23.19 -16.98
N GLU A 198 -2.82 -22.60 -16.38
CA GLU A 198 -2.14 -23.15 -15.20
C GLU A 198 -2.88 -22.85 -13.88
N ALA A 199 -4.05 -22.20 -13.88
CA ALA A 199 -4.74 -21.78 -12.66
C ALA A 199 -4.93 -22.90 -11.61
N PRO A 200 -5.29 -24.16 -11.95
CA PRO A 200 -5.36 -25.25 -10.98
C PRO A 200 -4.00 -25.58 -10.32
N ALA A 201 -2.91 -25.51 -11.08
CA ALA A 201 -1.56 -25.72 -10.57
C ALA A 201 -1.08 -24.53 -9.73
N ILE A 202 -1.46 -23.31 -10.10
CA ILE A 202 -1.19 -22.09 -9.33
C ILE A 202 -1.97 -22.12 -8.01
N PHE A 203 -3.20 -22.64 -8.00
CA PHE A 203 -3.96 -22.88 -6.77
C PHE A 203 -3.22 -23.84 -5.83
N SER A 204 -2.73 -24.99 -6.34
CA SER A 204 -1.91 -25.91 -5.52
C SER A 204 -0.61 -25.24 -5.02
N TRP A 205 0.04 -24.44 -5.86
CA TRP A 205 1.20 -23.63 -5.47
C TRP A 205 0.85 -22.64 -4.35
N ALA A 206 -0.30 -21.95 -4.43
CA ALA A 206 -0.77 -21.02 -3.41
C ALA A 206 -0.97 -21.70 -2.04
N LEU A 207 -1.53 -22.92 -2.02
CA LEU A 207 -1.69 -23.71 -0.78
C LEU A 207 -0.35 -24.02 -0.10
N GLY A 208 0.71 -24.24 -0.89
CA GLY A 208 2.06 -24.39 -0.35
C GLY A 208 2.55 -23.12 0.37
N GLY A 209 2.21 -21.94 -0.15
CA GLY A 209 2.45 -20.65 0.52
C GLY A 209 1.66 -20.50 1.81
N LEU A 210 0.36 -20.80 1.76
CA LEU A 210 -0.52 -20.76 2.94
C LEU A 210 0.04 -21.61 4.09
N GLY A 211 0.48 -22.85 3.79
CA GLY A 211 1.05 -23.74 4.80
C GLY A 211 2.37 -23.24 5.40
N ARG A 212 3.16 -22.43 4.67
CA ARG A 212 4.34 -21.74 5.24
C ARG A 212 3.92 -20.56 6.10
N LEU A 213 2.96 -19.75 5.63
CA LEU A 213 2.41 -18.61 6.36
C LEU A 213 1.84 -19.04 7.71
N GLN A 214 0.99 -20.07 7.73
CA GLN A 214 0.35 -20.56 8.96
C GLN A 214 1.36 -21.09 9.97
N ARG A 215 2.42 -21.79 9.53
CA ARG A 215 3.51 -22.25 10.42
C ARG A 215 4.33 -21.09 10.97
N ARG A 216 4.60 -20.07 10.17
CA ARG A 216 5.39 -18.90 10.59
C ARG A 216 4.58 -17.91 11.43
N GLY A 217 3.26 -17.89 11.28
CA GLY A 217 2.33 -17.03 12.02
C GLY A 217 2.33 -15.55 11.61
N LYS A 218 3.17 -15.14 10.64
CA LYS A 218 3.25 -13.76 10.13
C LYS A 218 3.58 -13.73 8.64
N LEU A 219 2.99 -12.78 7.92
CA LEU A 219 3.29 -12.52 6.51
C LEU A 219 4.74 -12.05 6.32
N LEU A 220 5.32 -12.43 5.18
CA LEU A 220 6.64 -12.02 4.76
C LEU A 220 6.58 -10.63 4.13
N GLN A 221 7.38 -9.69 4.64
CA GLN A 221 7.65 -8.41 3.98
C GLN A 221 9.05 -8.50 3.34
N PRO A 222 9.15 -8.61 2.00
CA PRO A 222 10.42 -8.68 1.32
C PRO A 222 11.29 -7.47 1.58
N ALA A 223 12.61 -7.67 1.60
CA ALA A 223 13.59 -6.60 1.78
C ALA A 223 13.42 -5.47 0.74
N SER A 224 13.19 -5.81 -0.53
CA SER A 224 12.98 -4.87 -1.65
C SER A 224 11.77 -3.93 -1.47
N GLY A 225 10.79 -4.35 -0.67
CA GLY A 225 9.61 -3.53 -0.34
C GLY A 225 9.74 -2.69 0.93
N ARG A 226 10.78 -2.90 1.77
CA ARG A 226 10.91 -2.19 3.06
C ARG A 226 11.14 -0.70 2.90
N GLU A 227 11.93 -0.30 1.91
CA GLU A 227 12.13 1.11 1.58
C GLU A 227 10.81 1.79 1.22
N LEU A 228 9.96 1.14 0.40
CA LEU A 228 8.63 1.66 0.08
C LEU A 228 7.72 1.74 1.31
N CYS A 229 7.85 0.83 2.28
CA CYS A 229 7.12 0.94 3.55
C CYS A 229 7.56 2.18 4.32
N GLN A 230 8.87 2.46 4.38
CA GLN A 230 9.43 3.64 5.03
C GLN A 230 9.04 4.93 4.30
N GLU A 231 9.06 4.93 2.97
CA GLU A 231 8.58 6.05 2.15
C GLU A 231 7.10 6.33 2.41
N LEU A 232 6.25 5.29 2.48
CA LEU A 232 4.84 5.43 2.80
C LEU A 232 4.64 6.00 4.22
N GLU A 233 5.40 5.53 5.20
CA GLU A 233 5.38 6.07 6.56
C GLU A 233 5.82 7.54 6.62
N ALA A 234 6.90 7.89 5.91
CA ALA A 234 7.41 9.26 5.82
C ALA A 234 6.47 10.19 5.06
N SER A 235 5.74 9.67 4.07
CA SER A 235 4.74 10.44 3.30
C SER A 235 3.56 10.90 4.15
N ALA A 236 3.35 10.30 5.32
CA ALA A 236 2.36 10.74 6.30
C ALA A 236 2.69 12.07 6.98
N SER A 237 3.94 12.54 6.83
CA SER A 237 4.43 13.70 7.54
C SER A 237 3.87 14.98 6.93
N PRO A 238 3.07 15.77 7.68
CA PRO A 238 2.63 17.10 7.26
C PRO A 238 3.81 18.02 6.94
N ILE A 239 4.95 17.78 7.61
CA ILE A 239 6.20 18.48 7.31
C ILE A 239 6.75 18.08 5.94
N GLY A 240 6.62 16.81 5.54
CA GLY A 240 7.02 16.36 4.21
C GLY A 240 6.24 17.08 3.10
N GLU A 241 4.92 17.27 3.28
CA GLU A 241 4.11 18.10 2.37
C GLU A 241 4.56 19.56 2.38
N PHE A 242 4.71 20.17 3.56
CA PHE A 242 5.21 21.55 3.66
C PHE A 242 6.57 21.74 2.98
N VAL A 243 7.50 20.79 3.13
CA VAL A 243 8.81 20.85 2.48
C VAL A 243 8.65 20.79 0.97
N ARG A 244 7.81 19.91 0.43
CA ARG A 244 7.56 19.83 -1.03
C ARG A 244 6.87 21.07 -1.58
N ASP A 245 5.92 21.62 -0.84
CA ASP A 245 5.09 22.74 -1.30
C ASP A 245 5.78 24.10 -1.20
N ARG A 246 6.61 24.28 -0.16
CA ARG A 246 7.11 25.60 0.25
C ARG A 246 8.61 25.71 0.36
N CYS A 247 9.36 24.60 0.22
CA CYS A 247 10.79 24.59 0.45
C CYS A 247 11.59 24.00 -0.71
N ALA A 248 12.79 24.54 -0.91
CA ALA A 248 13.83 23.93 -1.73
C ALA A 248 14.91 23.32 -0.83
N VAL A 249 15.16 22.02 -1.00
CA VAL A 249 16.27 21.31 -0.37
C VAL A 249 17.46 21.36 -1.32
N ALA A 250 18.53 22.05 -0.92
CA ALA A 250 19.71 22.22 -1.76
C ALA A 250 20.99 22.40 -0.91
N PRO A 251 22.15 21.90 -1.38
CA PRO A 251 23.43 22.19 -0.77
C PRO A 251 23.68 23.71 -0.69
N GLY A 252 24.09 24.20 0.48
CA GLY A 252 24.34 25.63 0.71
C GLY A 252 23.09 26.48 0.97
N ALA A 253 21.88 25.91 0.87
CA ALA A 253 20.67 26.60 1.32
C ALA A 253 20.66 26.70 2.85
N ALA A 254 20.24 27.85 3.38
CA ALA A 254 20.05 28.03 4.81
C ALA A 254 18.86 28.94 5.09
N ILE A 255 18.18 28.69 6.20
CA ILE A 255 17.08 29.53 6.69
C ILE A 255 17.05 29.58 8.21
N GLU A 256 16.67 30.73 8.77
CA GLU A 256 16.49 30.86 10.21
C GLU A 256 15.39 29.92 10.69
N CYS A 257 15.63 29.21 11.80
CA CYS A 257 14.69 28.24 12.35
C CYS A 257 13.33 28.87 12.68
N GLY A 258 13.31 30.11 13.19
CA GLY A 258 12.08 30.84 13.50
C GLY A 258 11.25 31.12 12.25
N THR A 259 11.87 31.69 11.21
CA THR A 259 11.21 31.99 9.93
C THR A 259 10.61 30.75 9.28
N LEU A 260 11.34 29.63 9.28
CA LEU A 260 10.81 28.39 8.70
C LEU A 260 9.63 27.84 9.51
N PHE A 261 9.68 27.96 10.84
CA PHE A 261 8.56 27.56 11.70
C PHE A 261 7.34 28.47 11.52
N ASP A 262 7.54 29.77 11.27
CA ASP A 262 6.45 30.71 10.97
C ASP A 262 5.77 30.37 9.64
N ALA A 263 6.57 30.09 8.61
CA ALA A 263 6.06 29.62 7.34
C ALA A 263 5.29 28.29 7.47
N TRP A 264 5.77 27.38 8.34
CA TRP A 264 5.07 26.15 8.69
C TRP A 264 3.72 26.42 9.35
N ARG A 265 3.66 27.29 10.36
CA ARG A 265 2.41 27.66 11.04
C ARG A 265 1.39 28.25 10.06
N ALA A 266 1.82 29.15 9.19
CA ALA A 266 0.97 29.76 8.20
C ALA A 266 0.51 28.76 7.13
N TRP A 267 1.38 27.82 6.73
CA TRP A 267 1.00 26.72 5.84
C TRP A 267 -0.04 25.81 6.50
N CYS A 268 0.14 25.42 7.78
CA CYS A 268 -0.86 24.64 8.52
C CYS A 268 -2.24 25.31 8.52
N GLN A 269 -2.29 26.62 8.81
CA GLN A 269 -3.55 27.38 8.76
C GLN A 269 -4.18 27.36 7.36
N SER A 270 -3.38 27.51 6.31
CA SER A 270 -3.88 27.44 4.93
C SER A 270 -4.43 26.06 4.54
N GLN A 271 -3.98 25.00 5.23
CA GLN A 271 -4.45 23.61 5.07
C GLN A 271 -5.57 23.24 6.05
N GLY A 272 -6.11 24.20 6.82
CA GLY A 272 -7.14 23.94 7.83
C GLY A 272 -6.66 23.11 9.03
N ARG A 273 -5.34 23.10 9.29
CA ARG A 273 -4.75 22.44 10.46
C ARG A 273 -4.61 23.43 11.62
N ASP A 274 -5.41 23.22 12.66
CA ASP A 274 -5.49 24.12 13.82
C ASP A 274 -4.36 23.94 14.85
N HIS A 275 -3.54 22.90 14.71
CA HIS A 275 -2.48 22.57 15.67
C HIS A 275 -1.13 22.30 14.98
N PRO A 276 -0.33 23.36 14.68
CA PRO A 276 0.98 23.21 14.07
C PRO A 276 2.06 22.64 15.01
N GLY A 277 1.73 22.42 16.29
CA GLY A 277 2.64 21.94 17.32
C GLY A 277 3.64 23.00 17.80
N THR A 278 4.75 22.55 18.39
CA THR A 278 5.83 23.41 18.91
C THR A 278 7.00 23.50 17.94
N ALA A 279 7.84 24.53 18.07
CA ALA A 279 9.07 24.63 17.28
C ALA A 279 10.00 23.43 17.48
N SER A 280 10.04 22.84 18.69
CA SER A 280 10.84 21.65 18.99
C SER A 280 10.31 20.40 18.30
N SER A 281 8.98 20.18 18.31
CA SER A 281 8.37 19.05 17.60
C SER A 281 8.52 19.20 16.09
N PHE A 282 8.37 20.42 15.57
CA PHE A 282 8.60 20.75 14.16
C PHE A 282 10.04 20.44 13.75
N ALA A 283 11.03 20.95 14.50
CA ALA A 283 12.44 20.72 14.18
C ALA A 283 12.80 19.23 14.18
N ARG A 284 12.31 18.45 15.15
CA ARG A 284 12.53 17.00 15.21
C ARG A 284 11.95 16.28 13.99
N GLN A 285 10.71 16.61 13.61
CA GLN A 285 10.05 16.00 12.45
C GLN A 285 10.68 16.46 11.13
N LEU A 286 11.15 17.71 11.03
CA LEU A 286 11.87 18.24 9.86
C LEU A 286 13.21 17.53 9.63
N HIS A 287 13.96 17.25 10.70
CA HIS A 287 15.18 16.42 10.62
C HIS A 287 14.90 15.00 10.14
N ALA A 288 13.74 14.44 10.46
CA ALA A 288 13.34 13.12 9.95
C ALA A 288 12.90 13.18 8.47
N SER A 289 12.26 14.28 8.05
CA SER A 289 11.75 14.44 6.69
C SER A 289 12.80 14.89 5.66
N VAL A 290 13.91 15.48 6.08
CA VAL A 290 14.94 16.05 5.18
C VAL A 290 16.32 15.43 5.46
N PRO A 291 16.73 14.43 4.66
CA PRO A 291 18.05 13.80 4.82
C PRO A 291 19.18 14.81 4.70
N GLY A 292 20.14 14.77 5.63
CA GLY A 292 21.31 15.65 5.62
C GLY A 292 21.09 17.07 6.14
N LEU A 293 19.88 17.39 6.63
CA LEU A 293 19.60 18.65 7.29
C LEU A 293 20.49 18.83 8.54
N ARG A 294 21.05 20.01 8.72
CA ARG A 294 21.85 20.35 9.92
C ARG A 294 21.24 21.56 10.63
N THR A 295 21.42 21.62 11.94
CA THR A 295 21.10 22.82 12.72
C THR A 295 22.40 23.47 13.17
N THR A 296 22.59 24.73 12.79
CA THR A 296 23.77 25.51 13.18
C THR A 296 23.36 26.76 13.94
N GLN A 297 24.33 27.40 14.60
CA GLN A 297 24.09 28.61 15.37
C GLN A 297 25.15 29.70 15.05
N PRO A 298 25.18 30.20 13.81
CA PRO A 298 26.12 31.25 13.42
C PRO A 298 25.86 32.56 14.19
N ARG A 299 26.89 33.41 14.27
CA ARG A 299 26.74 34.81 14.72
C ARG A 299 26.36 35.67 13.52
N VAL A 300 25.17 36.25 13.57
CA VAL A 300 24.65 37.20 12.58
C VAL A 300 24.38 38.52 13.31
N ASN A 301 24.95 39.62 12.84
CA ASN A 301 24.79 40.96 13.45
C ASN A 301 25.07 41.00 14.96
N GLY A 302 26.09 40.27 15.43
CA GLY A 302 26.49 40.23 16.83
C GLY A 302 25.66 39.30 17.74
N ALA A 303 24.54 38.76 17.26
CA ALA A 303 23.69 37.83 18.00
C ALA A 303 23.83 36.39 17.49
N ARG A 304 23.67 35.41 18.38
CA ARG A 304 23.60 33.98 18.00
C ARG A 304 22.18 33.66 17.55
N GLN A 305 22.02 33.26 16.29
CA GLN A 305 20.73 32.86 15.72
C GLN A 305 20.80 31.41 15.24
N ARG A 306 19.70 30.66 15.34
CA ARG A 306 19.64 29.24 14.94
C ARG A 306 19.19 29.13 13.49
N PHE A 307 19.92 28.34 12.70
CA PHE A 307 19.66 28.10 11.29
C PHE A 307 19.48 26.61 11.01
N PHE A 308 18.62 26.31 10.04
CA PHE A 308 18.62 25.04 9.33
C PHE A 308 19.48 25.18 8.07
N GLU A 309 20.46 24.30 7.89
CA GLU A 309 21.29 24.20 6.69
C GLU A 309 20.86 23.00 5.85
N GLY A 310 20.81 23.19 4.54
CA GLY A 310 20.29 22.24 3.55
C GLY A 310 18.88 22.54 3.05
N ILE A 311 18.22 23.60 3.57
CA ILE A 311 16.85 23.97 3.20
C ILE A 311 16.65 25.49 3.16
N ARG A 312 15.78 25.96 2.27
CA ARG A 312 15.26 27.33 2.22
C ARG A 312 13.80 27.35 1.77
N LEU A 313 13.10 28.47 1.98
CA LEU A 313 11.78 28.67 1.39
C LEU A 313 11.89 28.97 -0.12
N ASP A 314 10.90 28.53 -0.88
CA ASP A 314 10.80 28.86 -2.30
C ASP A 314 10.33 30.30 -2.52
N ALA A 315 11.00 31.00 -3.44
CA ALA A 315 10.81 32.43 -3.68
C ALA A 315 9.48 32.79 -4.39
N GLY A 316 8.64 31.79 -4.72
CA GLY A 316 7.48 31.95 -5.59
C GLY A 316 6.16 32.33 -4.91
N THR A 317 6.06 32.32 -3.59
CA THR A 317 4.76 32.46 -2.91
C THR A 317 4.61 33.85 -2.30
N ARG A 318 3.99 34.78 -3.06
CA ARG A 318 3.53 36.06 -2.52
C ARG A 318 2.42 35.81 -1.50
N TRP A 319 2.61 36.33 -0.29
CA TRP A 319 1.61 36.33 0.76
C TRP A 319 0.65 37.49 0.54
N ASN A 320 -0.64 37.22 0.37
CA ASN A 320 -1.67 38.23 0.64
C ASN A 320 -2.00 38.12 2.13
N ALA A 321 -1.70 39.19 2.86
CA ALA A 321 -2.11 39.41 4.23
C ALA A 321 -3.61 39.65 4.32
#